data_AF-A0A925NSI3-F1
#
_entry.id   AF-A0A925NSI3-F1
#
_cell.length_a   1.000
_cell.length_b   1.000
_cell.length_c   1.000
_cell.angle_alpha   90.00
_cell.angle_beta   90.00
_cell.angle_gamma   90.00
#
_symmetry.space_group_name_H-M   'P 1'
#
loop_
_entity.id
_entity.type
_entity.pdbx_description
1 polymer ?
#
loop_
_entity_poly.entity_id
_entity_poly.type
_entity_poly.pdbx_seq_one_letter_code
_entity_poly.pdbx_strand_id
1 'polypeptide(L)'
;HGTADDIVPYETDYPFRNARMINRFVVDKMYGSKPIDDRLKILGIRNRLVSLDGLGHEPELDNYKTLNQWMDTIKGYSTQFFYEETAPEIKLPASQLNVSVNDDLKPFFYEVHNGSLVHISVSGGVKTKADPKDASVIWLKNTEKKRQITFLTTNKYEAWNEKKFFIKINP
;
A
#
# COMPACT_ATOMS: atom_id res chain seq x y z
N HIS A 1 4.36 -18.12 -5.10
CA HIS A 1 3.87 -19.45 -5.48
C HIS A 1 4.79 -20.02 -6.56
N GLY A 2 5.34 -21.23 -6.37
CA GLY A 2 6.21 -21.86 -7.36
C GLY A 2 5.44 -22.44 -8.55
N THR A 3 5.85 -22.16 -9.78
CA THR A 3 5.09 -22.59 -10.97
C THR A 3 5.12 -24.10 -11.22
N ALA A 4 6.03 -24.83 -10.56
CA ALA A 4 6.17 -26.27 -10.58
C ALA A 4 5.67 -26.95 -9.28
N ASP A 5 4.79 -26.28 -8.53
CA ASP A 5 4.15 -26.83 -7.34
C ASP A 5 3.30 -28.08 -7.67
N ASP A 6 3.64 -29.19 -7.03
CA ASP A 6 3.03 -30.50 -7.20
C ASP A 6 2.08 -30.87 -6.06
N ILE A 7 1.90 -29.99 -5.07
CA ILE A 7 0.95 -30.12 -3.96
C ILE A 7 -0.28 -29.28 -4.25
N VAL A 8 -0.10 -27.99 -4.52
CA VAL A 8 -1.17 -27.06 -4.89
C VAL A 8 -0.89 -26.52 -6.28
N PRO A 9 -1.76 -26.75 -7.27
CA PRO A 9 -1.44 -26.36 -8.63
C PRO A 9 -1.35 -24.83 -8.76
N TYR A 10 -0.43 -24.37 -9.62
CA TYR A 10 -0.36 -22.96 -10.00
C TYR A 10 -1.54 -22.56 -10.90
N GLU A 11 -1.88 -23.44 -11.85
CA GLU A 11 -3.03 -23.34 -12.77
C GLU A 11 -4.21 -24.18 -12.28
N THR A 12 -5.17 -24.53 -13.14
CA THR A 12 -6.28 -25.44 -12.77
C THR A 12 -5.89 -26.90 -12.98
N ASP A 13 -5.72 -27.66 -11.89
CA ASP A 13 -5.39 -29.09 -11.94
C ASP A 13 -5.78 -29.82 -10.64
N TYR A 14 -5.49 -31.12 -10.56
CA TYR A 14 -5.65 -31.90 -9.32
C TYR A 14 -4.56 -31.57 -8.30
N PRO A 15 -4.90 -31.44 -7.01
CA PRO A 15 -3.90 -31.27 -5.96
C PRO A 15 -3.12 -32.57 -5.69
N PHE A 16 -2.00 -32.44 -4.96
CA PHE A 16 -1.17 -33.53 -4.48
C PHE A 16 -0.73 -34.49 -5.61
N ARG A 17 -0.22 -33.95 -6.71
CA ARG A 17 0.23 -34.70 -7.90
C ARG A 17 1.31 -35.74 -7.58
N ASN A 18 2.05 -35.56 -6.50
CA ASN A 18 3.04 -36.53 -6.01
C ASN A 18 2.45 -37.75 -5.28
N ALA A 19 1.20 -37.67 -4.81
CA ALA A 19 0.53 -38.81 -4.19
C ALA A 19 -0.09 -39.72 -5.25
N ARG A 20 0.80 -40.44 -5.95
CA ARG A 20 0.58 -41.65 -6.77
C ARG A 20 -0.80 -41.80 -7.42
N MET A 21 -1.21 -40.91 -8.34
CA MET A 21 -2.42 -40.98 -9.19
C MET A 21 -3.80 -41.24 -8.53
N ILE A 22 -3.87 -41.71 -7.28
CA ILE A 22 -5.10 -42.03 -6.54
C ILE A 22 -5.91 -40.75 -6.35
N ASN A 23 -5.24 -39.62 -6.16
CA ASN A 23 -5.89 -38.32 -5.96
C ASN A 23 -6.84 -37.95 -7.11
N ARG A 24 -6.53 -38.31 -8.36
CA ARG A 24 -7.43 -38.02 -9.50
C ARG A 24 -8.76 -38.76 -9.43
N PHE A 25 -8.85 -39.82 -8.63
CA PHE A 25 -10.06 -40.62 -8.46
C PHE A 25 -10.87 -40.22 -7.22
N VAL A 26 -10.31 -39.42 -6.31
CA VAL A 26 -10.94 -39.09 -5.02
C VAL A 26 -11.12 -37.59 -4.78
N VAL A 27 -10.40 -36.73 -5.49
CA VAL A 27 -10.53 -35.27 -5.39
C VAL A 27 -10.74 -34.67 -6.77
N ASP A 28 -11.59 -33.64 -6.84
CA ASP A 28 -11.79 -32.86 -8.06
C ASP A 28 -10.60 -31.94 -8.37
N LYS A 29 -10.56 -31.45 -9.60
CA LYS A 29 -9.64 -30.36 -9.97
C LYS A 29 -9.97 -29.12 -9.14
N MET A 30 -8.93 -28.39 -8.76
CA MET A 30 -9.05 -27.10 -8.09
C MET A 30 -8.45 -25.99 -8.93
N TYR A 31 -8.96 -24.77 -8.73
CA TYR A 31 -8.34 -23.57 -9.26
C TYR A 31 -7.08 -23.25 -8.46
N GLY A 32 -5.94 -23.18 -9.14
CA GLY A 32 -4.68 -22.75 -8.58
C GLY A 32 -4.58 -21.25 -8.36
N SER A 33 -3.41 -20.80 -7.89
CA SER A 33 -3.20 -19.39 -7.55
C SER A 33 -3.38 -18.44 -8.74
N LYS A 34 -3.02 -18.83 -9.96
CA LYS A 34 -3.19 -17.98 -11.15
C LYS A 34 -4.66 -17.71 -11.52
N PRO A 35 -5.52 -18.72 -11.74
CA PRO A 35 -6.92 -18.46 -12.05
C PRO A 35 -7.66 -17.74 -10.90
N ILE A 36 -7.24 -17.94 -9.64
CA ILE A 36 -7.74 -17.15 -8.51
C ILE A 36 -7.35 -15.67 -8.64
N ASP A 37 -6.07 -15.37 -8.87
CA ASP A 37 -5.56 -14.00 -9.09
C ASP A 37 -6.26 -13.31 -10.27
N ASP A 38 -6.39 -14.00 -11.41
CA ASP A 38 -7.09 -13.50 -12.59
C ASP A 38 -8.56 -13.15 -12.26
N ARG A 39 -9.25 -14.01 -11.50
CA ARG A 39 -10.64 -13.77 -11.09
C ARG A 39 -10.75 -12.58 -10.13
N LEU A 40 -9.85 -12.46 -9.16
CA LEU A 40 -9.84 -11.34 -8.21
C LEU A 40 -9.59 -10.01 -8.94
N LYS A 41 -8.70 -9.99 -9.95
CA LYS A 41 -8.47 -8.82 -10.81
C LYS A 41 -9.73 -8.42 -11.58
N ILE A 42 -10.45 -9.37 -12.16
CA ILE A 42 -11.73 -9.10 -12.86
C ILE A 42 -12.77 -8.49 -11.91
N LEU A 43 -12.80 -8.93 -10.65
CA LEU A 43 -13.71 -8.42 -9.63
C LEU A 43 -13.27 -7.06 -9.04
N GLY A 44 -12.13 -6.51 -9.46
CA GLY A 44 -11.56 -5.29 -8.88
C GLY A 44 -11.11 -5.45 -7.43
N ILE A 45 -10.92 -6.69 -6.96
CA ILE A 45 -10.44 -6.97 -5.61
C ILE A 45 -8.93 -6.82 -5.61
N ARG A 46 -8.39 -6.00 -4.71
CA ARG A 46 -6.95 -5.83 -4.56
C ARG A 46 -6.28 -7.15 -4.17
N ASN A 47 -5.34 -7.58 -4.98
CA ASN A 47 -4.61 -8.83 -4.81
C ASN A 47 -3.23 -8.73 -5.50
N ARG A 48 -2.32 -9.64 -5.16
CA ARG A 48 -1.01 -9.74 -5.81
C ARG A 48 -0.53 -11.19 -5.80
N LEU A 49 -0.39 -11.78 -6.98
CA LEU A 49 0.34 -13.04 -7.19
C LEU A 49 1.79 -12.78 -7.59
N VAL A 50 2.72 -13.34 -6.81
CA VAL A 50 4.15 -13.43 -7.18
C VAL A 50 4.46 -14.88 -7.53
N SER A 51 4.75 -15.11 -8.81
CA SER A 51 5.03 -16.43 -9.38
C SER A 51 6.53 -16.66 -9.46
N LEU A 52 6.99 -17.80 -8.97
CA LEU A 52 8.41 -18.16 -8.94
C LEU A 52 8.63 -19.30 -9.92
N ASP A 53 9.30 -18.99 -11.03
CA ASP A 53 9.40 -19.92 -12.14
C ASP A 53 10.26 -21.15 -11.80
N GLY A 54 9.74 -22.34 -12.12
CA GLY A 54 10.40 -23.62 -11.89
C GLY A 54 10.47 -24.10 -10.44
N LEU A 55 9.90 -23.35 -9.48
CA LEU A 55 9.94 -23.74 -8.06
C LEU A 55 8.69 -24.53 -7.62
N GLY A 56 8.82 -25.29 -6.53
CA GLY A 56 7.75 -26.11 -5.94
C GLY A 56 6.92 -25.41 -4.87
N HIS A 57 6.29 -26.20 -3.98
CA HIS A 57 5.30 -25.75 -2.99
C HIS A 57 5.83 -24.77 -1.93
N GLU A 58 6.98 -25.07 -1.35
CA GLU A 58 7.61 -24.30 -0.26
C GLU A 58 8.98 -23.79 -0.72
N PRO A 59 9.04 -22.86 -1.70
CA PRO A 59 10.29 -22.40 -2.30
C PRO A 59 11.23 -21.74 -1.29
N GLU A 60 10.70 -21.21 -0.20
CA GLU A 60 11.45 -20.59 0.90
C GLU A 60 12.19 -21.58 1.81
N LEU A 61 11.94 -22.87 1.67
CA LEU A 61 12.61 -23.93 2.42
C LEU A 61 13.63 -24.66 1.54
N ASP A 62 14.82 -24.87 2.07
CA ASP A 62 15.79 -25.78 1.47
C ASP A 62 15.51 -27.25 1.84
N ASN A 63 16.38 -28.16 1.37
CA ASN A 63 16.29 -29.60 1.65
C ASN A 63 16.40 -29.95 3.14
N TYR A 64 16.97 -29.07 3.95
CA TYR A 64 17.13 -29.23 5.39
C TYR A 64 16.07 -28.44 6.18
N LYS A 65 15.04 -27.93 5.50
CA LYS A 65 13.97 -27.10 6.08
C LYS A 65 14.49 -25.80 6.72
N THR A 66 15.59 -25.28 6.20
CA THR A 66 16.12 -23.96 6.55
C THR A 66 15.59 -22.91 5.59
N LEU A 67 15.34 -21.71 6.10
CA LEU A 67 14.87 -20.56 5.31
C LEU A 67 15.96 -20.11 4.32
N ASN A 68 15.55 -19.82 3.09
CA ASN A 68 16.42 -19.30 2.03
C ASN A 68 15.99 -17.90 1.54
N GLN A 69 16.63 -17.39 0.49
CA GLN A 69 16.39 -16.06 -0.10
C GLN A 69 14.93 -15.80 -0.52
N TRP A 70 14.13 -16.82 -0.81
CA TRP A 70 12.72 -16.63 -1.17
C TRP A 70 11.88 -16.21 0.04
N MET A 71 12.32 -16.49 1.26
CA MET A 71 11.70 -15.94 2.46
C MET A 71 11.78 -14.40 2.47
N ASP A 72 12.86 -13.81 1.97
CA ASP A 72 12.99 -12.35 1.90
C ASP A 72 12.02 -11.77 0.87
N THR A 73 11.76 -12.51 -0.22
CA THR A 73 10.70 -12.16 -1.19
C THR A 73 9.33 -12.18 -0.52
N ILE A 74 8.99 -13.23 0.22
CA ILE A 74 7.72 -13.33 0.96
C ILE A 74 7.58 -12.17 1.95
N LYS A 75 8.61 -11.91 2.75
CA LYS A 75 8.62 -10.81 3.72
C LYS A 75 8.43 -9.46 3.03
N GLY A 76 9.18 -9.18 1.97
CA GLY A 76 9.13 -7.91 1.25
C GLY A 76 7.73 -7.63 0.70
N TYR A 77 7.18 -8.57 -0.07
CA TYR A 77 5.86 -8.39 -0.68
C TYR A 77 4.72 -8.38 0.35
N SER A 78 4.77 -9.25 1.36
CA SER A 78 3.71 -9.31 2.39
C SER A 78 3.72 -8.05 3.25
N THR A 79 4.90 -7.59 3.68
CA THR A 79 5.03 -6.38 4.49
C THR A 79 4.54 -5.17 3.72
N GLN A 80 4.96 -5.01 2.45
CA GLN A 80 4.50 -3.91 1.62
C GLN A 80 2.98 -3.96 1.43
N PHE A 81 2.42 -5.13 1.11
CA PHE A 81 0.98 -5.27 0.89
C PHE A 81 0.20 -4.90 2.16
N PHE A 82 0.52 -5.49 3.32
CA PHE A 82 -0.17 -5.17 4.56
C PHE A 82 0.02 -3.72 5.00
N TYR A 83 1.20 -3.14 4.77
CA TYR A 83 1.41 -1.73 5.04
C TYR A 83 0.54 -0.86 4.14
N GLU A 84 0.43 -1.14 2.84
CA GLU A 84 -0.45 -0.42 1.93
C GLU A 84 -1.94 -0.57 2.31
N GLU A 85 -2.36 -1.72 2.82
CA GLU A 85 -3.74 -1.97 3.26
C GLU A 85 -4.08 -1.34 4.61
N THR A 86 -3.08 -1.13 5.47
CA THR A 86 -3.30 -0.66 6.85
C THR A 86 -2.84 0.77 7.08
N ALA A 87 -1.86 1.28 6.33
CA ALA A 87 -1.29 2.58 6.58
C ALA A 87 -2.36 3.68 6.45
N PRO A 88 -2.31 4.69 7.34
CA PRO A 88 -3.18 5.83 7.20
C PRO A 88 -2.86 6.56 5.89
N GLU A 89 -3.90 7.07 5.23
CA GLU A 89 -3.78 7.83 3.99
C GLU A 89 -4.41 9.21 4.16
N ILE A 90 -3.72 10.24 3.67
CA ILE A 90 -4.26 11.61 3.58
C ILE A 90 -4.60 11.92 2.14
N LYS A 91 -5.84 12.36 1.93
CA LYS A 91 -6.30 12.91 0.66
C LYS A 91 -6.57 14.39 0.81
N LEU A 92 -5.88 15.18 -0.01
CA LEU A 92 -6.09 16.61 -0.15
C LEU A 92 -6.44 16.89 -1.62
N PRO A 93 -7.65 17.39 -1.92
CA PRO A 93 -8.06 17.71 -3.28
C PRO A 93 -7.04 18.58 -4.03
N ALA A 94 -6.65 18.16 -5.23
CA ALA A 94 -5.62 18.85 -6.02
C ALA A 94 -5.98 20.31 -6.35
N SER A 95 -7.27 20.65 -6.41
CA SER A 95 -7.76 22.02 -6.59
C SER A 95 -7.30 22.96 -5.47
N GLN A 96 -7.06 22.45 -4.25
CA GLN A 96 -6.61 23.26 -3.12
C GLN A 96 -5.10 23.56 -3.17
N LEU A 97 -4.32 22.84 -3.98
CA LEU A 97 -2.87 23.03 -4.11
C LEU A 97 -2.49 24.31 -4.86
N ASN A 98 -3.46 24.93 -5.53
CA ASN A 98 -3.30 26.23 -6.16
C ASN A 98 -4.03 27.28 -5.31
N VAL A 99 -3.32 28.33 -4.93
CA VAL A 99 -3.79 29.40 -4.03
C VAL A 99 -3.63 30.74 -4.73
N SER A 100 -4.57 31.66 -4.54
CA SER A 100 -4.44 33.01 -5.09
C SER A 100 -3.49 33.83 -4.22
N VAL A 101 -2.73 34.76 -4.82
CA VAL A 101 -1.95 35.74 -4.05
C VAL A 101 -2.83 36.63 -3.15
N ASN A 102 -4.12 36.73 -3.48
CA ASN A 102 -5.11 37.50 -2.72
C ASN A 102 -5.79 36.67 -1.61
N ASP A 103 -5.49 35.37 -1.49
CA ASP A 103 -6.01 34.54 -0.41
C ASP A 103 -5.13 34.75 0.85
N ASP A 104 -5.43 35.78 1.64
CA ASP A 104 -4.68 36.08 2.88
C ASP A 104 -4.72 34.92 3.89
N LEU A 105 -5.83 34.18 3.94
CA LEU A 105 -6.02 33.00 4.76
C LEU A 105 -6.71 31.90 3.96
N LYS A 106 -6.08 30.72 3.86
CA LYS A 106 -6.70 29.56 3.24
C LYS A 106 -6.77 28.36 4.19
N PRO A 107 -7.98 27.91 4.57
CA PRO A 107 -8.16 26.61 5.21
C PRO A 107 -8.01 25.50 4.17
N PHE A 108 -7.31 24.43 4.53
CA PHE A 108 -7.24 23.20 3.73
C PHE A 108 -8.19 22.15 4.28
N PHE A 109 -9.05 21.63 3.42
CA PHE A 109 -9.90 20.47 3.70
C PHE A 109 -9.18 19.18 3.29
N TYR A 110 -9.19 18.19 4.16
CA TYR A 110 -8.52 16.91 3.94
C TYR A 110 -9.36 15.78 4.52
N GLU A 111 -9.16 14.59 3.97
CA GLU A 111 -9.71 13.34 4.50
C GLU A 111 -8.57 12.45 5.00
N VAL A 112 -8.80 11.81 6.15
CA VAL A 112 -7.92 10.77 6.67
C VAL A 112 -8.64 9.44 6.49
N HIS A 113 -8.03 8.54 5.74
CA HIS A 113 -8.47 7.16 5.60
C HIS A 113 -7.60 6.27 6.48
N ASN A 114 -8.20 5.24 7.07
CA ASN A 114 -7.50 4.20 7.85
C ASN A 114 -6.64 4.71 9.02
N GLY A 115 -7.01 5.83 9.63
CA GLY A 115 -6.27 6.37 10.77
C GLY A 115 -6.77 7.71 11.24
N SER A 116 -5.88 8.46 11.88
CA SER A 116 -6.15 9.75 12.48
C SER A 116 -4.99 10.71 12.28
N LEU A 117 -5.32 11.99 12.14
CA LEU A 117 -4.34 13.06 12.08
C LEU A 117 -3.70 13.28 13.46
N VAL A 118 -2.37 13.30 13.47
CA VAL A 118 -1.56 13.61 14.64
C VAL A 118 -1.14 15.07 14.61
N HIS A 119 -0.56 15.51 13.50
CA HIS A 119 0.05 16.83 13.40
C HIS A 119 0.10 17.35 11.95
N ILE A 120 -0.02 18.67 11.80
CA ILE A 120 0.22 19.41 10.57
C ILE A 120 1.34 20.41 10.79
N SER A 121 2.36 20.32 9.93
CA SER A 121 3.47 21.28 9.87
C SER A 121 3.49 22.00 8.52
N VAL A 122 4.00 23.22 8.52
CA VAL A 122 4.02 24.11 7.35
C VAL A 122 5.43 24.66 7.15
N SER A 123 5.88 24.74 5.90
CA SER A 123 7.11 25.42 5.49
C SER A 123 6.79 26.49 4.46
N GLY A 124 7.45 27.65 4.52
CA GLY A 124 7.17 28.79 3.64
C GLY A 124 5.88 29.55 3.98
N GLY A 125 5.22 29.21 5.09
CA GLY A 125 4.01 29.84 5.63
C GLY A 125 3.94 29.68 7.14
N VAL A 126 2.91 30.24 7.77
CA VAL A 126 2.66 30.17 9.21
C VAL A 126 1.22 29.69 9.45
N LYS A 127 1.05 28.78 10.41
CA LYS A 127 -0.28 28.37 10.86
C LYS A 127 -0.96 29.50 11.62
N THR A 128 -2.25 29.71 11.40
CA THR A 128 -3.00 30.74 12.12
C THR A 128 -3.40 30.36 13.53
N LYS A 129 -3.40 29.06 13.83
CA LYS A 129 -3.72 28.52 15.16
C LYS A 129 -2.61 27.60 15.65
N ALA A 130 -2.44 27.56 16.98
CA ALA A 130 -1.53 26.65 17.66
C ALA A 130 -2.03 25.20 17.69
N ASP A 131 -3.29 24.95 17.34
CA ASP A 131 -3.85 23.60 17.25
C ASP A 131 -3.02 22.76 16.26
N PRO A 132 -2.44 21.62 16.67
CA PRO A 132 -1.65 20.76 15.80
C PRO A 132 -2.43 20.23 14.59
N LYS A 133 -3.76 20.19 14.64
CA LYS A 133 -4.62 19.65 13.57
C LYS A 133 -5.27 20.71 12.69
N ASP A 134 -5.19 21.99 13.06
CA ASP A 134 -5.69 23.07 12.21
C ASP A 134 -4.82 23.20 10.96
N ALA A 135 -5.47 23.30 9.80
CA ALA A 135 -4.83 23.38 8.50
C ALA A 135 -4.97 24.78 7.87
N SER A 136 -5.17 25.82 8.67
CA SER A 136 -5.37 27.19 8.18
C SER A 136 -4.02 27.93 8.14
N VAL A 137 -3.59 28.29 6.94
CA VAL A 137 -2.22 28.78 6.69
C VAL A 137 -2.23 30.16 6.04
N ILE A 138 -1.31 31.01 6.50
CA ILE A 138 -0.92 32.25 5.83
C ILE A 138 0.42 32.00 5.13
N TRP A 139 0.48 32.21 3.82
CA TRP A 139 1.71 31.99 3.06
C TRP A 139 2.57 33.24 3.02
N LEU A 140 3.87 33.09 3.26
CA LEU A 140 4.81 34.21 3.21
C LEU A 140 5.16 34.56 1.76
N LYS A 141 5.43 35.84 1.50
CA LYS A 141 5.98 36.29 0.21
C LYS A 141 7.43 35.81 0.05
N ASN A 142 7.88 35.60 -1.18
CA ASN A 142 9.26 35.20 -1.52
C ASN A 142 9.69 33.82 -0.95
N THR A 143 8.73 32.93 -0.66
CA THR A 143 8.97 31.56 -0.17
C THR A 143 8.50 30.48 -1.12
N GLU A 144 8.25 30.82 -2.39
CA GLU A 144 7.59 29.98 -3.41
C GLU A 144 8.17 28.58 -3.49
N LYS A 145 9.51 28.46 -3.43
CA LYS A 145 10.22 27.17 -3.51
C LYS A 145 10.08 26.29 -2.26
N LYS A 146 9.55 26.83 -1.16
CA LYS A 146 9.47 26.17 0.15
C LYS A 146 8.04 25.91 0.61
N ARG A 147 7.02 26.41 -0.11
CA ARG A 147 5.61 26.32 0.31
C ARG A 147 5.13 24.87 0.33
N GLN A 148 4.98 24.34 1.53
CA GLN A 148 4.63 22.95 1.77
C GLN A 148 3.74 22.85 3.00
N ILE A 149 2.72 22.00 2.92
CA ILE A 149 1.97 21.50 4.06
C ILE A 149 2.26 20.01 4.22
N THR A 150 2.56 19.60 5.44
CA THR A 150 2.91 18.21 5.78
C THR A 150 1.92 17.68 6.80
N PHE A 151 1.37 16.51 6.54
CA PHE A 151 0.44 15.82 7.42
C PHE A 151 1.14 14.59 8.00
N LEU A 152 1.12 14.47 9.32
CA LEU A 152 1.55 13.29 10.05
C LEU A 152 0.31 12.55 10.55
N THR A 153 0.18 11.29 10.17
CA THR A 153 -0.94 10.43 10.54
C THR A 153 -0.47 9.13 11.15
N THR A 154 -1.34 8.55 11.98
CA THR A 154 -1.14 7.22 12.58
C THR A 154 -2.46 6.46 12.64
N ASN A 155 -2.41 5.17 12.93
CA ASN A 155 -3.59 4.32 13.10
C ASN A 155 -3.47 3.43 14.35
N LYS A 156 -4.46 2.56 14.58
CA LYS A 156 -4.49 1.64 15.73
C LYS A 156 -3.40 0.55 15.71
N TYR A 157 -2.69 0.41 14.59
CA TYR A 157 -1.59 -0.55 14.40
C TYR A 157 -0.22 0.11 14.55
N GLU A 158 -0.17 1.38 14.98
CA GLU A 158 1.04 2.19 15.07
C GLU A 158 1.77 2.37 13.72
N ALA A 159 1.05 2.22 12.60
CA ALA A 159 1.58 2.55 11.29
C ALA A 159 1.55 4.07 11.09
N TRP A 160 2.71 4.65 10.82
CA TRP A 160 2.86 6.09 10.60
C TRP A 160 2.97 6.42 9.12
N ASN A 161 2.36 7.53 8.71
CA ASN A 161 2.51 8.09 7.36
C ASN A 161 2.74 9.61 7.44
N GLU A 162 3.78 10.07 6.73
CA GLU A 162 4.04 11.48 6.47
C GLU A 162 3.73 11.80 5.00
N LYS A 163 2.73 12.68 4.77
CA LYS A 163 2.37 13.14 3.42
C LYS A 163 2.65 14.62 3.24
N LYS A 164 3.37 14.95 2.17
CA LYS A 164 3.76 16.32 1.81
C LYS A 164 3.01 16.80 0.58
N PHE A 165 2.48 18.01 0.65
CA PHE A 165 1.83 18.68 -0.47
C PHE A 165 2.50 20.03 -0.72
N PHE A 166 2.90 20.25 -1.97
CA PHE A 166 3.52 21.50 -2.40
C PHE A 166 2.45 22.45 -2.91
N ILE A 167 2.54 23.70 -2.48
CA ILE A 167 1.53 24.72 -2.76
C ILE A 167 2.06 25.69 -3.81
N LYS A 168 1.28 25.89 -4.88
CA LYS A 168 1.52 26.89 -5.90
C LYS A 168 0.65 28.09 -5.61
N ILE A 169 1.26 29.27 -5.57
CA ILE A 169 0.49 30.51 -5.54
C ILE A 169 0.51 31.09 -6.95
N ASN A 170 -0.69 31.27 -7.49
CA ASN A 170 -0.87 31.95 -8.76
C ASN A 170 -1.15 33.45 -8.49
N PRO A 171 -0.63 34.34 -9.35
CA PRO A 171 -0.94 35.77 -9.27
C PRO A 171 -2.43 36.04 -9.48
#